data_AF-A0A3M1ZD25-F1
#
_entry.id   AF-A0A3M1ZD25-F1
#
_cell.length_a   1.000
_cell.length_b   1.000
_cell.length_c   1.000
_cell.angle_alpha   90.00
_cell.angle_beta   90.00
_cell.angle_gamma   90.00
#
_symmetry.space_group_name_H-M   'P 1'
#
loop_
_entity.id
_entity.type
_entity.pdbx_description
1 polymer ?
#
loop_
_entity_poly.entity_id
_entity_poly.type
_entity_poly.pdbx_seq_one_letter_code
_entity_poly.pdbx_strand_id
1 'polypeptide(L)'
;MTAALVLSVVAGAVLAQAGLLPPGLVAASGEITRWALYLLLLWIGYDIGRDRAALRRLFTADRYALLVPAGTVLGTLAGGWCAAWVTGLGLRESLAVAAGFG
;
A
#
# COMPACT_ATOMS: atom_id res chain seq x y z
N MET A 1 -8.18 9.11 -13.52
CA MET A 1 -7.10 9.00 -12.51
C MET A 1 -6.67 7.56 -12.26
N THR A 2 -7.59 6.61 -12.06
CA THR A 2 -7.27 5.18 -11.87
C THR A 2 -6.50 4.55 -13.04
N ALA A 3 -6.91 4.81 -14.29
CA ALA A 3 -6.22 4.29 -15.47
C ALA A 3 -4.77 4.78 -15.58
N ALA A 4 -4.49 6.03 -15.22
CA ALA A 4 -3.13 6.59 -15.27
C ALA A 4 -2.20 5.90 -14.26
N LEU A 5 -2.71 5.57 -13.06
CA LEU A 5 -1.96 4.83 -12.05
C LEU A 5 -1.61 3.44 -12.57
N VAL A 6 -2.60 2.68 -13.05
CA VAL A 6 -2.37 1.33 -13.60
C VAL A 6 -1.39 1.38 -14.78
N LEU A 7 -1.58 2.33 -15.70
CA LEU A 7 -0.70 2.50 -16.86
C LEU A 7 0.74 2.81 -16.43
N SER A 8 0.93 3.66 -15.41
CA SER A 8 2.26 4.02 -14.91
C SER A 8 2.99 2.83 -14.29
N VAL A 9 2.28 1.97 -13.55
CA VAL A 9 2.83 0.75 -12.96
C VAL A 9 3.22 -0.25 -14.05
N VAL A 10 2.31 -0.48 -15.01
CA VAL A 10 2.56 -1.41 -16.13
C VAL A 10 3.73 -0.92 -16.98
N ALA A 11 3.76 0.36 -17.32
CA ALA A 11 4.86 0.96 -18.09
C ALA A 11 6.20 0.80 -17.35
N GLY A 12 6.25 1.05 -16.04
CA GLY A 12 7.45 0.87 -15.22
C GLY A 12 7.96 -0.58 -15.21
N ALA A 13 7.05 -1.55 -15.08
CA ALA A 13 7.40 -2.97 -15.13
C ALA A 13 7.98 -3.39 -16.49
N VAL A 14 7.37 -2.91 -17.59
CA VAL A 14 7.86 -3.17 -18.95
C VAL A 14 9.20 -2.50 -19.22
N LEU A 15 9.39 -1.25 -18.78
CA LEU A 15 10.67 -0.52 -18.87
C LEU A 15 11.80 -1.25 -18.15
N ALA A 16 11.53 -1.80 -16.97
CA ALA A 16 12.48 -2.59 -16.20
C ALA A 16 12.87 -3.89 -16.94
N GLN A 17 11.89 -4.62 -17.50
CA GLN A 17 12.15 -5.84 -18.27
C GLN A 17 12.92 -5.58 -19.57
N ALA A 18 12.66 -4.45 -20.23
CA ALA A 18 13.34 -4.07 -21.47
C ALA A 18 14.78 -3.57 -21.26
N GLY A 19 15.24 -3.40 -20.01
CA GLY A 19 16.61 -2.94 -19.72
C GLY A 19 16.91 -1.51 -20.22
N LEU A 20 15.86 -0.70 -20.44
CA LEU A 20 15.97 0.64 -21.02
C LEU A 20 16.54 1.70 -20.06
N LEU A 21 16.67 1.36 -18.77
CA LEU A 21 17.08 2.29 -17.73
C LEU A 21 18.61 2.26 -17.51
N PRO A 22 19.26 3.44 -17.33
CA PRO A 22 20.68 3.51 -17.03
C PRO A 22 21.03 2.77 -15.73
N PRO A 23 22.18 2.09 -15.65
CA PRO A 23 22.57 1.29 -14.47
C PRO A 23 22.67 2.12 -13.18
N GLY A 24 23.08 3.40 -13.29
CA GLY A 24 23.10 4.32 -12.14
C GLY A 24 21.70 4.63 -11.58
N LEU A 25 20.67 4.66 -12.45
CA LEU A 25 19.29 4.89 -12.03
C LEU A 25 18.69 3.64 -11.38
N VAL A 26 19.00 2.45 -11.91
CA VAL A 26 18.57 1.17 -11.34
C VAL A 26 19.17 0.97 -9.95
N ALA A 27 20.47 1.27 -9.77
CA ALA A 27 21.13 1.20 -8.48
C ALA A 27 20.53 2.18 -7.44
N ALA A 28 20.16 3.39 -7.88
CA ALA A 28 19.54 4.39 -7.02
C ALA A 28 18.03 4.18 -6.79
N SER A 29 17.38 3.27 -7.52
CA SER A 29 15.92 3.10 -7.50
C SER A 29 15.33 2.86 -6.11
N GLY A 30 16.02 2.08 -5.26
CA GLY A 30 15.61 1.84 -3.87
C GLY A 30 15.63 3.11 -3.03
N GLU A 31 16.67 3.92 -3.15
CA GLU A 31 16.80 5.18 -2.41
C GLU A 31 15.82 6.23 -2.93
N ILE A 32 15.63 6.32 -4.25
CA ILE A 32 14.61 7.18 -4.88
C ILE A 32 13.22 6.81 -4.36
N THR A 33 12.88 5.52 -4.32
CA THR A 33 11.59 5.04 -3.81
C THR A 33 11.43 5.40 -2.33
N ARG A 34 12.48 5.25 -1.52
CA ARG A 34 12.46 5.63 -0.10
C ARG A 34 12.15 7.12 0.08
N TRP A 35 12.85 8.01 -0.61
CA TRP A 35 12.59 9.45 -0.53
C TRP A 35 11.21 9.82 -1.09
N ALA A 36 10.76 9.15 -2.15
CA ALA A 36 9.41 9.33 -2.69
C ALA A 36 8.33 8.93 -1.67
N LEU A 37 8.52 7.83 -0.94
CA LEU A 37 7.62 7.42 0.13
C LEU A 37 7.61 8.43 1.28
N TYR A 38 8.77 8.97 1.69
CA TYR A 38 8.81 10.01 2.71
C TYR A 38 8.08 11.28 2.31
N LEU A 39 8.27 11.74 1.06
CA LEU A 39 7.50 12.87 0.52
C LEU A 39 6.02 12.56 0.45
N LEU A 40 5.64 11.38 -0.02
CA LEU A 40 4.25 10.95 -0.10
C LEU A 40 3.60 10.90 1.29
N LEU A 41 4.27 10.34 2.29
CA LEU A 41 3.79 10.31 3.69
C LEU A 41 3.67 11.72 4.27
N LEU A 42 4.60 12.62 3.97
CA LEU A 42 4.51 14.04 4.36
C LEU A 42 3.23 14.68 3.79
N TRP A 43 2.97 14.47 2.49
CA TRP A 43 1.78 15.02 1.83
C TRP A 43 0.48 14.39 2.33
N ILE A 44 0.46 13.09 2.58
CA ILE A 44 -0.69 12.42 3.21
C ILE A 44 -0.96 13.03 4.58
N GLY A 45 0.08 13.23 5.40
CA GLY A 45 -0.06 13.89 6.70
C GLY A 45 -0.58 15.32 6.59
N TYR A 46 -0.11 16.08 5.60
CA TYR A 46 -0.58 17.44 5.32
C TYR A 46 -2.06 17.46 4.88
N ASP A 47 -2.45 16.56 3.97
CA ASP A 47 -3.82 16.48 3.45
C ASP A 47 -4.81 16.12 4.56
N ILE A 48 -4.47 15.10 5.37
CA ILE A 48 -5.24 14.73 6.56
C ILE A 48 -5.30 15.90 7.56
N GLY A 49 -4.17 16.56 7.82
CA GLY A 49 -4.07 17.70 8.74
C GLY A 49 -4.91 18.91 8.32
N ARG A 50 -5.07 19.12 7.01
CA ARG A 50 -5.89 20.20 6.44
C ARG A 50 -7.38 19.96 6.68
N ASP A 51 -7.84 18.72 6.64
CA ASP A 51 -9.22 18.36 6.94
C ASP A 51 -9.45 18.16 8.44
N ARG A 52 -9.51 19.28 9.16
CA ARG A 52 -9.78 19.31 10.61
C ARG A 52 -11.13 18.68 10.97
N ALA A 53 -12.11 18.71 10.07
CA ALA A 53 -13.43 18.12 10.32
C ALA A 53 -13.37 16.60 10.24
N ALA A 54 -12.68 16.04 9.24
CA ALA A 54 -12.41 14.60 9.16
C ALA A 54 -11.59 14.11 10.36
N LEU A 55 -10.53 14.83 10.73
CA LEU A 55 -9.75 14.51 11.93
C LEU A 55 -10.61 14.52 13.20
N ARG A 56 -11.42 15.56 13.40
CA ARG A 56 -12.30 15.64 14.56
C ARG A 56 -13.28 14.48 14.59
N ARG A 57 -13.89 14.14 13.44
CA ARG A 57 -14.78 12.96 13.33
C ARG A 57 -14.06 11.65 13.63
N LEU A 58 -12.78 11.52 13.27
CA LEU A 58 -11.96 10.33 13.55
C LEU A 58 -11.66 10.22 15.06
N PHE A 59 -11.31 11.33 15.72
CA PHE A 59 -10.99 11.35 17.15
C PHE A 59 -12.23 11.33 18.06
N THR A 60 -13.35 11.89 17.61
CA THR A 60 -14.64 11.82 18.32
C THR A 60 -15.50 10.67 17.81
N ALA A 61 -14.94 9.77 16.99
CA ALA A 61 -15.66 8.63 16.47
C ALA A 61 -16.07 7.70 17.63
N ASP A 62 -17.31 7.26 17.61
CA ASP A 62 -17.82 6.29 18.58
C ASP A 62 -17.04 4.94 18.46
N ARG A 63 -17.01 4.13 19.51
CA ARG A 63 -16.37 2.80 19.53
C ARG A 63 -16.83 1.90 18.38
N TYR A 64 -18.02 2.13 17.84
CA TYR A 64 -18.55 1.38 16.71
C TYR A 64 -17.87 1.73 15.38
N ALA A 65 -17.30 2.93 15.23
CA ALA A 65 -16.55 3.30 14.02
C ALA A 65 -15.24 2.50 13.87
N LEU A 66 -14.63 2.11 15.01
CA LEU A 66 -13.45 1.24 15.05
C LEU A 66 -13.74 -0.21 14.67
N LEU A 67 -15.01 -0.65 14.71
CA LEU A 67 -15.37 -1.99 14.27
C LEU A 67 -15.15 -2.20 12.78
N VAL A 68 -15.27 -1.15 11.96
CA VAL A 68 -15.05 -1.26 10.51
C VAL A 68 -13.59 -1.57 10.17
N PRO A 69 -12.58 -0.80 10.65
CA PRO A 69 -11.18 -1.17 10.51
C PRO A 69 -10.85 -2.51 11.14
N ALA A 70 -11.35 -2.81 12.34
CA ALA A 70 -11.07 -4.08 13.02
C ALA A 70 -11.63 -5.28 12.23
N GLY A 71 -12.86 -5.17 11.74
CA GLY A 71 -13.47 -6.18 10.87
C GLY A 71 -12.73 -6.34 9.56
N THR A 72 -12.21 -5.24 8.99
CA THR A 72 -11.39 -5.29 7.78
C THR A 72 -10.08 -6.04 8.05
N VAL A 73 -9.37 -5.73 9.14
CA VAL A 73 -8.14 -6.44 9.53
C VAL A 73 -8.40 -7.94 9.72
N LEU A 74 -9.46 -8.30 10.46
CA LEU A 74 -9.82 -9.70 10.66
C LEU A 74 -10.20 -10.39 9.34
N GLY A 75 -10.97 -9.71 8.49
CA GLY A 75 -11.38 -10.22 7.18
C GLY A 75 -10.21 -10.42 6.23
N THR A 76 -9.28 -9.47 6.14
CA THR A 76 -8.09 -9.59 5.28
C THR A 76 -7.15 -10.70 5.76
N LEU A 77 -6.98 -10.86 7.09
CA LEU A 77 -6.18 -11.95 7.64
C LEU A 77 -6.84 -13.31 7.46
N ALA A 78 -8.15 -13.42 7.67
CA ALA A 78 -8.90 -14.65 7.40
C ALA A 78 -8.84 -15.02 5.91
N GLY A 79 -9.01 -14.03 5.02
CA GLY A 79 -8.88 -14.20 3.58
C GLY A 79 -7.47 -14.66 3.18
N GLY A 80 -6.42 -14.05 3.74
CA GLY A 80 -5.04 -14.47 3.53
C GLY A 80 -4.76 -15.88 4.03
N TRP A 81 -5.32 -16.26 5.20
CA TRP A 81 -5.24 -17.65 5.66
C TRP A 81 -5.88 -18.59 4.63
N CYS A 82 -7.12 -18.36 4.22
CA CYS A 82 -7.79 -19.21 3.22
C CYS A 82 -7.03 -19.25 1.89
N ALA A 83 -6.48 -18.12 1.44
CA ALA A 83 -5.71 -18.01 0.21
C ALA A 83 -4.41 -18.83 0.24
N ALA A 84 -3.79 -19.01 1.41
CA ALA A 84 -2.59 -19.85 1.56
C ALA A 84 -2.83 -21.30 1.08
N TRP A 85 -4.03 -21.83 1.29
CA TRP A 85 -4.39 -23.20 0.89
C TRP A 85 -4.58 -23.34 -0.63
N VAL A 86 -5.00 -22.27 -1.29
CA VAL A 86 -5.23 -22.25 -2.75
C VAL A 86 -3.94 -21.96 -3.51
N THR A 87 -3.11 -21.05 -2.98
CA THR A 87 -1.91 -20.54 -3.66
C THR A 87 -0.66 -21.38 -3.38
N GLY A 88 -0.67 -22.21 -2.33
CA GLY A 88 0.50 -22.98 -1.90
C GLY A 88 1.61 -22.14 -1.25
N LEU A 89 1.36 -20.84 -1.02
CA LEU A 89 2.28 -19.96 -0.31
C LEU A 89 2.36 -20.32 1.17
N GLY A 90 3.49 -20.04 1.82
CA GLY A 90 3.61 -20.17 3.26
C GLY A 90 2.58 -19.28 3.96
N LEU A 91 2.02 -19.74 5.07
CA LEU A 91 0.98 -18.99 5.81
C LEU A 91 1.42 -17.55 6.13
N ARG A 92 2.70 -17.36 6.48
CA ARG A 92 3.25 -16.03 6.79
C ARG A 92 3.30 -15.11 5.56
N GLU A 93 3.68 -15.65 4.41
CA GLU A 93 3.79 -14.89 3.15
C GLU A 93 2.39 -14.52 2.64
N SER A 94 1.45 -15.48 2.68
CA SER A 94 0.08 -15.24 2.26
C SER A 94 -0.61 -14.19 3.14
N LEU A 95 -0.40 -14.25 4.46
CA LEU A 95 -0.91 -13.23 5.38
C LEU A 95 -0.23 -11.86 5.18
N ALA A 96 1.09 -11.82 4.93
CA ALA A 96 1.81 -10.57 4.66
C ALA A 96 1.31 -9.89 3.38
N VAL A 97 1.15 -10.66 2.29
CA VAL A 97 0.61 -10.15 1.02
C VAL A 97 -0.84 -9.67 1.20
N ALA A 98 -1.69 -10.45 1.87
CA ALA A 98 -3.08 -10.08 2.11
C ALA A 98 -3.24 -8.82 2.99
N ALA A 99 -2.30 -8.59 3.91
CA ALA A 99 -2.24 -7.39 4.73
C ALA A 99 -1.56 -6.19 4.03
N GLY A 100 -1.00 -6.38 2.83
CA GLY A 100 -0.30 -5.34 2.07
C GLY A 100 1.14 -5.07 2.54
N PHE A 101 1.76 -6.01 3.28
CA PHE A 101 3.14 -5.95 3.75
C PHE A 101 4.13 -6.82 2.95
N GLY A 102 3.64 -7.57 1.95
CA GLY A 102 4.42 -8.47 1.10
C GLY A 102 5.05 -7.80 -0.10
#